data_AF-A0A955D9T7-F1
#
_entry.id   AF-A0A955D9T7-F1
#
_cell.length_a   1.000
_cell.length_b   1.000
_cell.length_c   1.000
_cell.angle_alpha   90.00
_cell.angle_beta   90.00
_cell.angle_gamma   90.00
#
_symmetry.space_group_name_H-M   'P 1'
#
loop_
_entity.id
_entity.type
_entity.pdbx_description
1 polymer ?
#
loop_
_entity_poly.entity_id
_entity_poly.type
_entity_poly.pdbx_seq_one_letter_code
_entity_poly.pdbx_strand_id
1 'polypeptide(L)'
;MPIDRAPTNRAQQRHPKPLGGDPARNLRPLVSLSDMVLNNQATPVHHLDIKRKPDWLRAKMPGGTGYRDTKANIDGHRLHTVCEEAACPNLGECWARGVATIMILGDTCTRACGFCNVKT
;
A
#
# COMPACT_ATOMS: atom_id res chain seq x y z
N MET A 1 -1.04 -31.49 -25.61
CA MET A 1 -1.60 -30.60 -24.55
C MET A 1 -0.49 -29.67 -24.07
N PRO A 2 -0.38 -28.45 -24.62
CA PRO A 2 0.48 -27.42 -24.04
C PRO A 2 -0.31 -26.62 -23.01
N ILE A 3 0.20 -26.51 -21.79
CA ILE A 3 -0.34 -25.66 -20.73
C ILE A 3 0.39 -24.33 -20.84
N ASP A 4 -0.24 -23.34 -21.48
CA ASP A 4 0.26 -21.97 -21.53
C ASP A 4 0.20 -21.35 -20.13
N ARG A 5 1.37 -21.14 -19.52
CA ARG A 5 1.52 -20.32 -18.31
C ARG A 5 1.47 -18.84 -18.71
N ALA A 6 0.32 -18.22 -18.48
CA ALA A 6 0.19 -16.76 -18.58
C ALA A 6 1.17 -16.05 -17.61
N PRO A 7 1.81 -14.95 -18.02
CA PRO A 7 2.69 -14.17 -17.16
C PRO A 7 1.86 -13.53 -16.04
N THR A 8 2.22 -13.83 -14.79
CA THR A 8 1.61 -13.22 -13.61
C THR A 8 2.00 -11.75 -13.53
N ASN A 9 1.17 -10.89 -14.14
CA ASN A 9 1.27 -9.44 -14.01
C ASN A 9 0.98 -9.04 -12.55
N ARG A 10 2.03 -9.00 -11.73
CA ARG A 10 2.00 -8.70 -10.29
C ARG A 10 1.56 -7.25 -9.99
N ALA A 11 1.34 -6.42 -11.02
CA ALA A 11 0.98 -5.01 -10.89
C ALA A 11 -0.51 -4.70 -11.11
N GLN A 12 -1.35 -5.67 -11.46
CA GLN A 12 -2.80 -5.43 -11.56
C GLN A 12 -3.48 -5.68 -10.22
N GLN A 13 -4.04 -4.60 -9.66
CA GLN A 13 -4.90 -4.65 -8.48
C GLN A 13 -6.07 -5.60 -8.77
N ARG A 14 -6.13 -6.74 -8.07
CA ARG A 14 -7.08 -7.84 -8.37
C ARG A 14 -8.51 -7.58 -7.91
N HIS A 15 -8.78 -6.44 -7.28
CA HIS A 15 -10.13 -6.05 -6.89
C HIS A 15 -10.23 -4.52 -6.94
N PRO A 16 -11.38 -3.94 -7.33
CA PRO A 16 -11.69 -2.57 -6.95
C PRO A 16 -11.77 -2.58 -5.42
N LYS A 17 -10.68 -2.19 -4.75
CA LYS A 17 -10.67 -2.07 -3.28
C LYS A 17 -11.78 -1.08 -2.95
N PRO A 18 -12.85 -1.47 -2.24
CA PRO A 18 -13.76 -0.47 -1.68
C PRO A 18 -12.90 0.44 -0.82
N LEU A 19 -13.02 1.74 -1.03
CA LEU A 19 -12.25 2.75 -0.32
C LEU A 19 -12.47 2.58 1.19
N GLY A 20 -11.57 1.91 1.90
CA GLY A 20 -11.35 2.06 3.32
C GLY A 20 -12.57 2.29 4.18
N GLY A 21 -13.12 1.19 4.70
CA GLY A 21 -14.36 1.24 5.44
C GLY A 21 -15.53 1.38 4.48
N ASP A 22 -16.70 1.00 4.95
CA ASP A 22 -17.93 1.35 4.27
C ASP A 22 -18.36 2.74 4.79
N PRO A 23 -18.06 3.87 4.11
CA PRO A 23 -18.65 5.15 4.48
C PRO A 23 -20.16 5.16 4.21
N ALA A 24 -20.72 4.13 3.55
CA ALA A 24 -22.15 3.98 3.30
C ALA A 24 -22.89 3.26 4.44
N ARG A 25 -22.37 3.29 5.68
CA ARG A 25 -23.30 3.33 6.81
C ARG A 25 -24.10 4.62 6.64
N ASN A 26 -25.32 4.51 6.12
CA ASN A 26 -26.32 5.56 5.89
C ASN A 26 -26.67 6.32 7.19
N LEU A 27 -25.69 6.93 7.82
CA LEU A 27 -25.84 7.90 8.88
C LEU A 27 -26.04 9.21 8.16
N ARG A 28 -27.29 9.65 8.04
CA ARG A 28 -27.56 11.08 7.79
C ARG A 28 -27.20 11.79 9.08
N PRO A 29 -26.08 12.53 9.15
CA PRO A 29 -25.75 13.23 10.37
C PRO A 29 -26.78 14.34 10.57
N LEU A 30 -27.17 14.58 11.83
CA LEU A 30 -28.02 15.72 12.20
C LEU A 30 -27.39 17.08 11.82
N VAL A 31 -26.07 17.11 11.69
CA VAL A 31 -25.28 18.28 11.28
C VAL A 31 -24.28 17.87 10.19
N SER A 32 -24.34 18.51 9.03
CA SER A 32 -23.35 18.35 7.95
C SER A 32 -22.22 19.36 8.14
N LEU A 33 -21.00 18.88 8.40
CA LEU A 33 -19.80 19.73 8.45
C LEU A 33 -19.09 19.82 7.10
N SER A 34 -19.67 19.26 6.04
CA SER A 34 -19.06 19.22 4.70
C SER A 34 -18.67 20.60 4.20
N ASP A 35 -19.47 21.63 4.53
CA ASP A 35 -19.23 23.02 4.12
C ASP A 35 -18.20 23.77 4.99
N MET A 36 -17.80 23.21 6.14
CA MET A 36 -16.72 23.73 6.98
C MET A 36 -15.34 23.16 6.61
N VAL A 37 -15.31 22.15 5.73
CA VAL A 37 -14.06 21.57 5.21
C VAL A 37 -13.70 22.30 3.92
N LEU A 38 -12.59 23.06 3.97
CA LEU A 38 -12.01 23.68 2.79
C LEU A 38 -11.80 22.61 1.69
N ASN A 39 -12.33 22.87 0.50
CA ASN A 39 -12.26 22.01 -0.69
C ASN A 39 -13.09 20.71 -0.68
N ASN A 40 -14.11 20.59 0.17
CA ASN A 40 -15.05 19.45 0.13
C ASN A 40 -16.34 19.73 -0.69
N GLN A 41 -16.26 20.66 -1.65
CA GLN A 41 -17.38 20.97 -2.53
C GLN A 41 -17.71 19.75 -3.39
N ALA A 42 -19.00 19.57 -3.71
CA ALA A 42 -19.50 18.49 -4.57
C ALA A 42 -19.03 18.65 -6.03
N THR A 43 -17.74 18.48 -6.28
CA THR A 43 -17.18 18.33 -7.62
C THR A 43 -17.54 16.93 -8.16
N PRO A 44 -17.72 16.80 -9.48
CA PRO A 44 -17.91 15.48 -10.10
C PRO A 44 -16.73 14.58 -9.71
N VAL A 45 -17.05 13.31 -9.39
CA VAL A 45 -16.08 12.30 -8.95
C VAL A 45 -14.84 12.39 -9.81
N HIS A 46 -13.72 12.85 -9.22
CA HIS A 46 -12.46 12.93 -9.94
C HIS A 46 -12.08 11.52 -10.36
N HIS A 47 -12.23 11.22 -11.65
CA HIS A 47 -11.69 9.99 -12.22
C HIS A 47 -10.16 10.12 -12.14
N LEU A 48 -9.57 9.42 -11.17
CA LEU A 48 -8.13 9.42 -10.98
C LEU A 48 -7.49 8.60 -12.10
N ASP A 49 -7.28 9.23 -13.25
CA ASP A 49 -6.40 8.68 -14.27
C ASP A 49 -5.02 8.48 -13.65
N ILE A 50 -4.55 7.23 -13.61
CA ILE A 50 -3.23 6.89 -13.08
C ILE A 50 -2.18 7.44 -14.06
N LYS A 51 -1.82 8.71 -13.87
CA LYS A 51 -0.75 9.37 -14.60
C LYS A 51 0.59 8.80 -14.14
N ARG A 52 1.56 8.81 -15.06
CA ARG A 52 2.95 8.46 -14.74
C ARG A 52 3.42 9.34 -13.58
N LYS A 53 4.07 8.72 -12.59
CA LYS A 53 4.66 9.44 -11.46
C LYS A 53 5.71 10.44 -11.97
N PRO A 54 5.81 11.65 -11.36
CA PRO A 54 6.85 12.61 -11.69
C PRO A 54 8.25 12.03 -11.56
N ASP A 55 9.21 12.58 -12.30
CA ASP A 55 10.58 12.05 -12.35
C ASP A 55 11.32 12.12 -11.01
N TRP A 56 11.00 13.11 -10.17
CA TRP A 56 11.56 13.25 -8.83
C TRP A 56 11.01 12.22 -7.83
N LEU A 57 9.87 11.60 -8.11
CA LEU A 57 9.21 10.61 -7.25
C LEU A 57 9.54 9.18 -7.71
N ARG A 58 10.83 8.85 -7.71
CA ARG A 58 11.33 7.53 -8.09
C ARG A 58 12.14 6.91 -6.95
N ALA A 59 11.79 5.68 -6.59
CA ALA A 59 12.54 4.91 -5.60
C ALA A 59 13.86 4.41 -6.19
N LYS A 60 14.90 4.36 -5.36
CA LYS A 60 16.20 3.79 -5.73
C LYS A 60 16.14 2.27 -5.59
N MET A 61 16.88 1.55 -6.43
CA MET A 61 17.00 0.09 -6.32
C MET A 61 17.67 -0.29 -5.00
N PRO A 62 17.11 -1.24 -4.22
CA PRO A 62 17.71 -1.70 -2.97
C PRO A 62 19.01 -2.47 -3.24
N GLY A 63 19.99 -2.33 -2.34
CA GLY A 63 21.28 -3.01 -2.44
C GLY A 63 22.21 -2.75 -1.24
N GLY A 64 23.37 -3.40 -1.23
CA GLY A 64 24.37 -3.28 -0.17
C GLY A 64 24.30 -4.38 0.90
N THR A 65 25.30 -4.42 1.77
CA THR A 65 25.41 -5.43 2.85
C THR A 65 24.33 -5.25 3.90
N GLY A 66 24.15 -4.03 4.44
CA GLY A 66 23.14 -3.77 5.48
C GLY A 66 21.71 -4.13 5.07
N TYR A 67 21.37 -3.91 3.79
CA TYR A 67 20.09 -4.35 3.22
C TYR A 67 19.94 -5.88 3.30
N ARG A 68 20.98 -6.62 2.87
CA ARG A 68 20.99 -8.09 2.88
C ARG A 68 20.96 -8.64 4.30
N ASP A 69 21.64 -8.01 5.24
CA ASP A 69 21.71 -8.44 6.64
C ASP A 69 20.33 -8.27 7.30
N THR A 70 19.71 -7.10 7.12
CA THR A 70 18.35 -6.85 7.62
C THR A 70 17.33 -7.80 6.99
N LYS A 71 17.42 -8.01 5.67
CA LYS A 71 16.58 -8.98 4.95
C LYS A 71 16.74 -10.39 5.49
N ALA A 72 17.98 -10.84 5.68
CA ALA A 72 18.27 -12.18 6.21
C ALA A 72 17.70 -12.37 7.62
N ASN A 73 17.76 -11.35 8.48
CA ASN A 73 17.14 -11.39 9.81
C ASN A 73 15.61 -11.50 9.73
N ILE A 74 14.97 -10.69 8.90
CA ILE A 74 13.51 -10.71 8.72
C ILE A 74 13.06 -12.08 8.19
N ASP A 75 13.69 -12.56 7.13
CA ASP A 75 13.40 -13.85 6.51
C ASP A 75 13.67 -15.00 7.47
N GLY A 76 14.82 -14.98 8.16
CA GLY A 76 15.25 -16.02 9.11
C GLY A 76 14.33 -16.15 10.31
N HIS A 77 13.75 -15.04 10.77
CA HIS A 77 12.78 -15.02 11.87
C HIS A 77 11.32 -15.09 11.41
N ARG A 78 11.07 -15.17 10.09
CA ARG A 78 9.72 -15.23 9.49
C ARG A 78 8.84 -14.06 9.94
N LEU A 79 9.43 -12.87 9.99
CA LEU A 79 8.75 -11.64 10.41
C LEU A 79 8.08 -10.97 9.22
N HIS A 80 6.91 -10.39 9.45
CA HIS A 80 6.25 -9.53 8.47
C HIS A 80 6.64 -8.07 8.72
N THR A 81 6.79 -7.28 7.66
CA THR A 81 7.12 -5.86 7.78
C THR A 81 6.22 -4.99 6.92
N VAL A 82 5.85 -3.82 7.44
CA VAL A 82 5.11 -2.83 6.64
C VAL A 82 5.97 -2.31 5.48
N CYS A 83 7.29 -2.42 5.59
CA CYS A 83 8.23 -2.08 4.52
C CYS A 83 7.91 -2.88 3.25
N GLU A 84 7.64 -4.18 3.37
CA GLU A 84 7.33 -5.07 2.25
C GLU A 84 5.84 -5.10 1.92
N GLU A 85 4.97 -5.34 2.92
CA GLU A 85 3.54 -5.54 2.69
C GLU A 85 2.86 -4.29 2.13
N ALA A 86 3.32 -3.10 2.52
CA ALA A 86 2.79 -1.84 2.02
C ALA A 86 3.50 -1.33 0.75
N ALA A 87 4.47 -2.07 0.20
CA ALA A 87 5.30 -1.66 -0.94
C ALA A 87 5.99 -0.29 -0.72
N CYS A 88 6.65 -0.13 0.43
CA CYS A 88 7.28 1.13 0.82
C CYS A 88 8.42 1.50 -0.13
N PRO A 89 8.45 2.72 -0.71
CA PRO A 89 9.51 3.15 -1.63
C PRO A 89 10.88 3.32 -0.95
N ASN A 90 10.92 3.39 0.38
CA ASN A 90 12.13 3.61 1.18
C ASN A 90 12.74 2.32 1.74
N LEU A 91 12.21 1.15 1.38
CA LEU A 91 12.64 -0.16 1.88
C LEU A 91 14.16 -0.36 1.78
N GLY A 92 14.76 0.00 0.65
CA GLY A 92 16.21 -0.12 0.46
C GLY A 92 17.03 0.74 1.41
N GLU A 93 16.64 1.99 1.62
CA GLU A 93 17.36 2.93 2.49
C GLU A 93 17.22 2.58 3.97
N CYS A 94 16.00 2.27 4.42
CA CYS A 94 15.74 1.91 5.81
C CYS A 94 16.50 0.64 6.21
N TRP A 95 16.44 -0.40 5.37
CA TRP A 95 17.11 -1.67 5.66
C TRP A 95 18.63 -1.57 5.53
N ALA A 96 19.16 -0.73 4.63
CA ALA A 96 20.61 -0.46 4.58
C ALA A 96 21.15 0.09 5.91
N ARG A 97 20.29 0.75 6.71
CA ARG A 97 20.60 1.29 8.03
C ARG A 97 20.28 0.33 9.18
N GLY A 98 19.83 -0.90 8.90
CA GLY A 98 19.42 -1.85 9.94
C GLY A 98 18.05 -1.55 10.56
N VAL A 99 17.19 -0.76 9.89
CA VAL A 99 15.90 -0.31 10.44
C VAL A 99 14.74 -0.96 9.67
N ALA A 100 13.83 -1.59 10.41
CA ALA A 100 12.58 -2.12 9.88
C ALA A 100 11.42 -1.87 10.85
N THR A 101 10.20 -1.78 10.30
CA THR A 101 8.97 -1.70 11.09
C THR A 101 8.19 -3.00 10.94
N ILE A 102 8.14 -3.75 12.03
CA ILE A 102 7.58 -5.11 12.08
C ILE A 102 6.06 -5.06 12.26
N MET A 103 5.37 -5.98 11.59
CA MET A 103 3.94 -6.26 11.76
C MET A 103 3.79 -7.55 12.59
N ILE A 104 3.13 -7.44 13.75
CA ILE A 104 3.07 -8.53 14.73
C ILE A 104 1.94 -9.55 14.50
N LEU A 105 0.89 -9.19 13.75
CA LEU A 105 -0.31 -10.03 13.54
C LEU A 105 -0.37 -10.68 12.14
N GLY A 106 0.77 -10.77 11.45
CA GLY A 106 0.84 -11.35 10.11
C GLY A 106 0.79 -10.32 8.98
N ASP A 107 0.60 -10.82 7.75
CA ASP A 107 0.57 -10.05 6.49
C ASP A 107 -0.83 -9.56 6.09
N THR A 108 -1.89 -10.05 6.74
CA THR A 108 -3.27 -9.87 6.30
C THR A 108 -4.02 -8.96 7.27
N CYS A 109 -4.64 -7.90 6.74
CA CYS A 109 -5.45 -6.95 7.50
C CYS A 109 -6.94 -7.20 7.26
N THR A 110 -7.74 -7.30 8.31
CA THR A 110 -9.20 -7.45 8.20
C THR A 110 -9.93 -6.17 7.75
N ARG A 111 -9.21 -5.06 7.57
CA ARG A 111 -9.75 -3.78 7.09
C ARG A 111 -9.24 -3.47 5.69
N ALA A 112 -10.13 -3.00 4.83
CA ALA A 112 -9.83 -2.68 3.43
C ALA A 112 -9.58 -1.20 3.16
N CYS A 113 -8.60 -0.57 3.84
CA CYS A 113 -8.23 0.84 3.62
C CYS A 113 -7.93 1.13 2.13
N GLY A 114 -8.63 2.10 1.52
CA GLY A 114 -8.58 2.37 0.08
C GLY A 114 -7.19 2.79 -0.43
N PHE A 115 -6.36 3.34 0.45
CA PHE A 115 -4.99 3.73 0.17
C PHE A 115 -3.95 2.64 0.51
N CYS A 116 -4.33 1.63 1.30
CA CYS A 116 -3.37 0.69 1.89
C CYS A 116 -3.09 -0.45 0.93
N ASN A 117 -1.81 -0.80 0.76
CA ASN A 117 -1.41 -1.89 -0.12
C ASN A 117 -1.40 -3.27 0.54
N VAL A 118 -1.46 -3.34 1.88
CA VAL A 118 -1.46 -4.60 2.64
C VAL A 118 -2.58 -5.52 2.16
N LYS A 119 -2.32 -6.83 2.21
CA LYS A 119 -3.27 -7.88 1.86
C LYS A 119 -4.50 -7.82 2.78
N THR A 120 -5.66 -8.06 2.21
CA THR A 120 -6.96 -8.05 2.90
C THR A 120 -7.68 -9.34 2.65
#